data_AF-A0A7C1E0Y9-F1
#
_entry.id   AF-A0A7C1E0Y9-F1
#
_cell.length_a   1.000
_cell.length_b   1.000
_cell.length_c   1.000
_cell.angle_alpha   90.00
_cell.angle_beta   90.00
_cell.angle_gamma   90.00
#
_symmetry.space_group_name_H-M   'P 1'
#
loop_
_entity.id
_entity.type
_entity.pdbx_description
1 polymer ?
#
loop_
_entity_poly.entity_id
_entity_poly.type
_entity_poly.pdbx_seq_one_letter_code
_entity_poly.pdbx_strand_id
1 'polypeptide(L)'
;MYRGEAIMEIYSLEQVSQIINGYKLLDQNGALSSLLERITRCNNCAVAYPSRDDQPVNALVRPLLLAKLSTEDQIIDLCRAIQREDTYLRTLFKKAFDPDEIIAQLGSRKFAIGLLPWLDRCMLFRRTEKTKLMIIGIDYKHFPCFCQREKEHNFPLDSYQKRINTWGPSWRNFWSNLFDSPYNDQQVDRFLAMNGVFMINSMLCFGNNNEPQEHFPGYLNCCRGHIRALIKIVQPEIVVSFGKLGCENVAALLNEQNTDNSVLRRVAHPGTSFRAKIAAIRGSKNYREGITVSYNSHPIVFWPLYQPARKRYRYEEDYHVLRRLLGGAKPVQLKQEEKAAEQVTPENQTMKTIEAIGVLKDLQASSNLSTEQKKLLEEVTKTFEGFLPKKRHLQQQILDSVLPN
;
A
#
# COMPACT_ATOMS: atom_id res chain seq x y z
N MET A 1 0.88 -0.85 -23.31
CA MET A 1 1.76 -1.96 -22.89
C MET A 1 2.46 -1.51 -21.62
N TYR A 2 2.15 -2.06 -20.45
CA TYR A 2 2.83 -1.69 -19.19
C TYR A 2 4.13 -2.49 -19.13
N ARG A 3 5.28 -1.80 -19.00
CA ARG A 3 6.53 -2.44 -18.60
C ARG A 3 6.41 -2.67 -17.10
N GLY A 4 6.41 -3.93 -16.64
CA GLY A 4 6.41 -4.20 -15.20
C GLY A 4 7.74 -3.71 -14.65
N GLU A 5 7.74 -2.50 -14.08
CA GLU A 5 8.96 -1.92 -13.51
C GLU A 5 9.44 -2.84 -12.38
N ALA A 6 10.72 -3.20 -12.41
CA ALA A 6 11.31 -4.04 -11.38
C ALA A 6 11.26 -3.32 -10.03
N ILE A 7 11.17 -4.06 -8.92
CA ILE A 7 11.33 -3.47 -7.56
C ILE A 7 12.62 -2.64 -7.49
N MET A 8 13.69 -3.12 -8.13
CA MET A 8 14.98 -2.45 -8.19
C MET A 8 15.06 -1.27 -9.18
N GLU A 9 14.04 -1.09 -10.03
CA GLU A 9 13.88 0.12 -10.86
C GLU A 9 13.12 1.21 -10.10
N ILE A 10 12.27 0.83 -9.14
CA ILE A 10 11.45 1.75 -8.32
C ILE A 10 12.17 2.13 -7.01
N TYR A 11 12.89 1.19 -6.40
CA TYR A 11 13.58 1.37 -5.13
C TYR A 11 15.07 1.06 -5.28
N SER A 12 15.90 1.93 -4.70
CA SER A 12 17.32 1.66 -4.52
C SER A 12 17.53 0.48 -3.55
N LEU A 13 18.68 -0.18 -3.66
CA LEU A 13 19.04 -1.30 -2.79
C LEU A 13 19.08 -0.92 -1.30
N GLU A 14 19.51 0.30 -1.01
CA GLU A 14 19.47 0.86 0.34
C GLU A 14 18.03 0.92 0.86
N GLN A 15 17.11 1.48 0.06
CA GLN A 15 15.69 1.56 0.43
C GLN A 15 15.12 0.16 0.67
N VAL A 16 15.38 -0.80 -0.24
CA VAL A 16 14.97 -2.20 -0.11
C VAL A 16 15.50 -2.82 1.19
N SER A 17 16.78 -2.60 1.50
CA SER A 17 17.41 -3.10 2.72
C SER A 17 16.75 -2.54 3.98
N GLN A 18 16.41 -1.26 3.98
CA GLN A 18 15.66 -0.64 5.08
C GLN A 18 14.24 -1.25 5.22
N ILE A 19 13.60 -1.67 4.12
CA ILE A 19 12.31 -2.39 4.17
C ILE A 19 12.45 -3.69 4.94
N ILE A 20 13.39 -4.50 4.50
CA ILE A 20 13.64 -5.82 5.06
C ILE A 20 14.00 -5.71 6.54
N ASN A 21 14.83 -4.73 6.90
CA ASN A 21 15.16 -4.46 8.29
C ASN A 21 13.93 -4.03 9.11
N GLY A 22 13.06 -3.16 8.58
CA GLY A 22 11.80 -2.79 9.23
C GLY A 22 10.89 -4.00 9.50
N TYR A 23 10.82 -4.96 8.57
CA TYR A 23 10.08 -6.21 8.77
C TYR A 23 10.75 -7.18 9.73
N LYS A 24 12.09 -7.30 9.71
CA LYS A 24 12.82 -8.10 10.71
C LYS A 24 12.60 -7.57 12.12
N LEU A 25 12.58 -6.24 12.28
CA LEU A 25 12.28 -5.60 13.57
C LEU A 25 10.85 -5.89 14.04
N LEU A 26 9.88 -5.94 13.11
CA LEU A 26 8.51 -6.37 13.42
C LEU A 26 8.42 -7.87 13.76
N ASP A 27 9.23 -8.70 13.11
CA ASP A 27 9.29 -10.15 13.29
C ASP A 27 10.19 -10.55 14.47
N GLN A 28 10.01 -9.89 15.62
CA GLN A 28 10.78 -10.18 16.83
C GLN A 28 10.72 -11.69 17.15
N ASN A 29 11.89 -12.33 17.21
CA ASN A 29 12.04 -13.76 17.45
C ASN A 29 11.31 -14.68 16.44
N GLY A 30 11.03 -14.20 15.22
CA GLY A 30 10.34 -14.99 14.20
C GLY A 30 8.84 -15.19 14.46
N ALA A 31 8.24 -14.43 15.38
CA ALA A 31 6.84 -14.58 15.77
C ALA A 31 5.86 -14.31 14.62
N LEU A 32 6.13 -13.28 13.81
CA LEU A 32 5.33 -12.95 12.63
C LEU A 32 5.50 -14.07 11.59
N SER A 33 6.73 -14.42 11.24
CA SER A 33 7.03 -15.49 10.27
C SER A 33 6.36 -16.80 10.66
N SER A 34 6.42 -17.20 11.94
CA SER A 34 5.78 -18.41 12.46
C SER A 34 4.25 -18.35 12.36
N LEU A 35 3.65 -17.20 12.66
CA LEU A 35 2.22 -17.01 12.50
C LEU A 35 1.81 -17.09 11.03
N LEU A 36 2.57 -16.47 10.14
CA LEU A 36 2.34 -16.52 8.70
C LEU A 36 2.39 -17.96 8.21
N GLU A 37 3.40 -18.74 8.60
CA GLU A 37 3.53 -20.15 8.25
C GLU A 37 2.30 -20.96 8.69
N ARG A 38 1.85 -20.75 9.93
CA ARG A 38 0.65 -21.41 10.44
C ARG A 38 -0.60 -21.00 9.66
N ILE A 39 -0.75 -19.72 9.34
CA ILE A 39 -1.87 -19.23 8.53
C ILE A 39 -1.86 -19.93 7.17
N THR A 40 -0.72 -20.01 6.48
CA THR A 40 -0.64 -20.63 5.14
C THR A 40 -1.05 -22.10 5.12
N ARG A 41 -0.98 -22.80 6.25
CA ARG A 41 -1.37 -24.20 6.40
C ARG A 41 -2.74 -24.38 7.07
N CYS A 42 -3.43 -23.31 7.42
CA CYS A 42 -4.72 -23.36 8.10
C CYS A 42 -5.81 -23.88 7.15
N ASN A 43 -6.56 -24.89 7.59
CA ASN A 43 -7.72 -25.42 6.87
C ASN A 43 -9.01 -25.37 7.70
N ASN A 44 -9.01 -24.61 8.80
CA ASN A 44 -10.09 -24.65 9.79
C ASN A 44 -11.43 -24.23 9.19
N CYS A 45 -11.45 -23.24 8.28
CA CYS A 45 -12.70 -22.78 7.65
C CYS A 45 -13.32 -23.87 6.77
N ALA A 46 -12.51 -24.56 5.96
CA ALA A 46 -12.99 -25.64 5.10
C ALA A 46 -13.49 -26.85 5.93
N VAL A 47 -12.79 -27.19 7.01
CA VAL A 47 -13.20 -28.29 7.91
C VAL A 47 -14.49 -27.95 8.66
N ALA A 48 -14.61 -26.73 9.19
CA ALA A 48 -15.79 -26.33 9.95
C ALA A 48 -17.03 -26.14 9.07
N TYR A 49 -16.83 -25.84 7.79
CA TYR A 49 -17.91 -25.49 6.86
C TYR A 49 -17.71 -26.17 5.49
N PRO A 50 -17.76 -27.51 5.43
CA PRO A 50 -17.39 -28.29 4.25
C PRO A 50 -18.35 -28.15 3.06
N SER A 51 -19.56 -27.64 3.30
CA SER A 51 -20.55 -27.38 2.25
C SER A 51 -20.40 -26.02 1.57
N ARG A 52 -19.34 -25.27 1.89
CA ARG A 52 -19.06 -23.97 1.30
C ARG A 52 -17.88 -24.08 0.34
N ASP A 53 -18.09 -23.62 -0.88
CA ASP A 53 -17.07 -23.59 -1.95
C ASP A 53 -16.06 -22.43 -1.78
N ASP A 54 -15.91 -21.90 -0.56
CA ASP A 54 -15.03 -20.78 -0.29
C ASP A 54 -13.56 -21.25 -0.25
N GLN A 55 -12.69 -20.50 -0.89
CA GLN A 55 -11.30 -20.91 -1.11
C GLN A 55 -10.35 -20.23 -0.13
N PRO A 56 -9.47 -20.97 0.57
CA PRO A 56 -8.51 -20.39 1.51
C PRO A 56 -7.49 -19.50 0.79
N VAL A 57 -7.46 -18.19 1.12
CA VAL A 57 -6.47 -17.24 0.60
C VAL A 57 -5.06 -17.66 1.00
N ASN A 58 -4.96 -18.23 2.18
CA ASN A 58 -3.72 -18.68 2.77
C ASN A 58 -3.04 -19.80 1.97
N ALA A 59 -3.74 -20.50 1.08
CA ALA A 59 -3.13 -21.46 0.16
C ALA A 59 -2.31 -20.80 -0.97
N LEU A 60 -2.57 -19.52 -1.27
CA LEU A 60 -1.96 -18.80 -2.39
C LEU A 60 -0.71 -18.00 -1.99
N VAL A 61 -0.36 -17.94 -0.71
CA VAL A 61 0.74 -17.10 -0.21
C VAL A 61 1.75 -17.95 0.57
N ARG A 62 3.03 -17.60 0.50
CA ARG A 62 4.07 -18.04 1.43
C ARG A 62 4.50 -16.87 2.32
N PRO A 63 4.89 -17.14 3.57
CA PRO A 63 5.57 -16.13 4.38
C PRO A 63 6.83 -15.65 3.68
N LEU A 64 7.14 -14.37 3.92
CA LEU A 64 8.48 -13.87 3.70
C LEU A 64 9.40 -14.41 4.82
N LEU A 65 10.39 -15.23 4.47
CA LEU A 65 11.33 -15.81 5.44
C LEU A 65 12.40 -14.78 5.82
N LEU A 66 12.01 -13.78 6.61
CA LEU A 66 12.83 -12.62 6.98
C LEU A 66 14.17 -13.01 7.64
N ALA A 67 14.15 -14.05 8.46
CA ALA A 67 15.34 -14.58 9.14
C ALA A 67 16.43 -15.07 8.17
N LYS A 68 16.07 -15.45 6.93
CA LYS A 68 17.00 -15.96 5.91
C LYS A 68 17.60 -14.87 5.02
N LEU A 69 17.27 -13.60 5.25
CA LEU A 69 17.69 -12.47 4.43
C LEU A 69 18.83 -11.70 5.12
N SER A 70 19.92 -12.37 5.49
CA SER A 70 21.04 -11.78 6.23
C SER A 70 22.06 -11.05 5.35
N THR A 71 22.08 -11.29 4.03
CA THR A 71 23.01 -10.66 3.10
C THR A 71 22.30 -9.83 2.03
N GLU A 72 23.04 -8.89 1.43
CA GLU A 72 22.58 -8.09 0.30
C GLU A 72 22.17 -8.97 -0.89
N ASP A 73 22.99 -9.98 -1.24
CA ASP A 73 22.68 -10.94 -2.30
C ASP A 73 21.33 -11.66 -2.07
N GLN A 74 21.05 -12.08 -0.82
CA GLN A 74 19.78 -12.72 -0.48
C GLN A 74 18.59 -11.77 -0.62
N ILE A 75 18.78 -10.48 -0.32
CA ILE A 75 17.77 -9.44 -0.51
C ILE A 75 17.53 -9.20 -2.01
N ILE A 76 18.59 -9.15 -2.81
CA ILE A 76 18.51 -9.01 -4.28
C ILE A 76 17.77 -10.21 -4.88
N ASP A 77 18.13 -11.43 -4.49
CA ASP A 77 17.51 -12.65 -4.99
C ASP A 77 16.03 -12.76 -4.60
N LEU A 78 15.69 -12.29 -3.41
CA LEU A 78 14.30 -12.14 -3.01
C LEU A 78 13.56 -11.14 -3.91
N CYS A 79 14.13 -9.96 -4.18
CA CYS A 79 13.48 -8.95 -5.02
C CYS A 79 13.25 -9.48 -6.44
N ARG A 80 14.23 -10.20 -7.00
CA ARG A 80 14.09 -10.92 -8.27
C ARG A 80 12.99 -11.98 -8.21
N ALA A 81 12.89 -12.71 -7.10
CA ALA A 81 11.81 -13.69 -6.91
C ALA A 81 10.43 -13.02 -6.88
N ILE A 82 10.26 -11.93 -6.12
CA ILE A 82 9.00 -11.17 -6.07
C ILE A 82 8.63 -10.63 -7.45
N GLN A 83 9.58 -10.12 -8.22
CA GLN A 83 9.32 -9.64 -9.58
C GLN A 83 8.87 -10.76 -10.53
N ARG A 84 9.50 -11.94 -10.47
CA ARG A 84 9.09 -13.13 -11.26
C ARG A 84 7.69 -13.58 -10.88
N GLU A 85 7.40 -13.58 -9.59
CA GLU A 85 6.11 -13.91 -9.01
C GLU A 85 5.02 -12.93 -9.45
N ASP A 86 5.24 -11.61 -9.33
CA ASP A 86 4.34 -10.57 -9.83
C ASP A 86 4.07 -10.73 -11.35
N THR A 87 5.13 -10.96 -12.14
CA THR A 87 5.00 -11.20 -13.58
C THR A 87 4.19 -12.44 -13.91
N TYR A 88 4.41 -13.54 -13.17
CA TYR A 88 3.64 -14.77 -13.33
C TYR A 88 2.18 -14.54 -13.00
N LEU A 89 1.89 -13.92 -11.85
CA LEU A 89 0.52 -13.63 -11.45
C LEU A 89 -0.18 -12.72 -12.47
N ARG A 90 0.48 -11.66 -12.96
CA ARG A 90 -0.07 -10.83 -14.04
C ARG A 90 -0.37 -11.63 -15.30
N THR A 91 0.49 -12.58 -15.65
CA THR A 91 0.29 -13.43 -16.83
C THR A 91 -0.85 -14.41 -16.62
N LEU A 92 -0.96 -14.97 -15.41
CA LEU A 92 -2.03 -15.87 -15.01
C LEU A 92 -3.38 -15.15 -15.14
N PHE A 93 -3.53 -13.96 -14.56
CA PHE A 93 -4.80 -13.23 -14.57
C PHE A 93 -5.09 -12.45 -15.86
N LYS A 94 -4.13 -12.31 -16.78
CA LYS A 94 -4.37 -11.79 -18.14
C LYS A 94 -4.95 -12.82 -19.08
N LYS A 95 -4.80 -14.11 -18.77
CA LYS A 95 -5.41 -15.18 -19.54
C LYS A 95 -6.76 -15.42 -18.90
N ALA A 96 -7.82 -15.41 -19.69
CA ALA A 96 -9.18 -15.76 -19.23
C ALA A 96 -9.24 -17.24 -18.84
N PHE A 97 -8.68 -17.57 -17.68
CA PHE A 97 -8.74 -18.89 -17.07
C PHE A 97 -9.99 -19.00 -16.20
N ASP A 98 -10.50 -20.22 -16.11
CA ASP A 98 -11.49 -20.57 -15.11
C ASP A 98 -10.89 -20.44 -13.68
N PRO A 99 -11.65 -19.99 -12.66
CA PRO A 99 -11.15 -19.84 -11.30
C PRO A 99 -10.48 -21.10 -10.73
N ASP A 100 -10.97 -22.30 -11.06
CA ASP A 100 -10.38 -23.55 -10.57
C ASP A 100 -9.01 -23.81 -11.19
N GLU A 101 -8.81 -23.47 -12.47
CA GLU A 101 -7.51 -23.55 -13.13
C GLU A 101 -6.53 -22.55 -12.52
N ILE A 102 -6.97 -21.33 -12.21
CA ILE A 102 -6.15 -20.33 -11.51
C ILE A 102 -5.76 -20.85 -10.13
N ILE A 103 -6.69 -21.44 -9.37
CA ILE A 103 -6.41 -22.00 -8.04
C ILE A 103 -5.40 -23.14 -8.13
N ALA A 104 -5.55 -24.07 -9.08
CA ALA A 104 -4.60 -25.17 -9.29
C ALA A 104 -3.19 -24.65 -9.62
N GLN A 105 -3.11 -23.64 -10.50
CA GLN A 105 -1.86 -22.98 -10.88
C GLN A 105 -1.21 -22.26 -9.68
N LEU A 106 -2.00 -21.53 -8.88
CA LEU A 106 -1.52 -20.85 -7.69
C LEU A 106 -1.12 -21.82 -6.57
N GLY A 107 -1.84 -22.92 -6.37
CA GLY A 107 -1.51 -23.96 -5.37
C GLY A 107 -0.16 -24.64 -5.65
N SER A 108 0.25 -24.71 -6.93
CA SER A 108 1.54 -25.26 -7.34
C SER A 108 2.74 -24.32 -7.08
N ARG A 109 2.49 -23.03 -6.81
CA ARG A 109 3.53 -22.00 -6.64
C ARG A 109 3.18 -21.08 -5.48
N LYS A 110 3.88 -21.17 -4.35
CA LYS A 110 3.61 -20.26 -3.23
C LYS A 110 4.27 -18.89 -3.48
N PHE A 111 3.51 -17.80 -3.43
CA PHE A 111 3.99 -16.43 -3.71
C PHE A 111 4.44 -15.68 -2.44
N ALA A 112 5.62 -15.05 -2.44
CA ALA A 112 6.16 -14.25 -1.34
C ALA A 112 5.55 -12.84 -1.29
N ILE A 113 4.22 -12.80 -1.22
CA ILE A 113 3.49 -11.57 -0.94
C ILE A 113 2.82 -11.82 0.42
N GLY A 114 3.34 -11.17 1.46
CA GLY A 114 2.97 -11.45 2.84
C GLY A 114 1.48 -11.20 3.10
N LEU A 115 0.75 -12.27 3.42
CA LEU A 115 -0.66 -12.39 3.87
C LEU A 115 -1.78 -11.66 3.13
N LEU A 116 -1.55 -10.47 2.58
CA LEU A 116 -2.43 -9.82 1.64
C LEU A 116 -2.02 -10.33 0.28
N PRO A 117 -2.70 -11.34 -0.27
CA PRO A 117 -2.26 -12.02 -1.47
C PRO A 117 -2.00 -11.07 -2.67
N TRP A 118 -2.47 -9.81 -2.65
CA TRP A 118 -2.38 -8.92 -3.81
C TRP A 118 -2.15 -7.42 -3.51
N LEU A 119 -1.97 -6.99 -2.25
CA LEU A 119 -2.19 -5.57 -1.92
C LEU A 119 -1.39 -5.01 -0.74
N ASP A 120 -0.39 -5.69 -0.19
CA ASP A 120 0.40 -5.03 0.85
C ASP A 120 1.36 -3.99 0.25
N ARG A 121 0.85 -2.93 -0.39
CA ARG A 121 1.68 -1.78 -0.78
C ARG A 121 2.42 -1.24 0.42
N CYS A 122 1.85 -1.32 1.63
CA CYS A 122 2.52 -0.93 2.87
C CYS A 122 3.81 -1.72 3.11
N MET A 123 3.93 -2.94 2.56
CA MET A 123 5.17 -3.70 2.61
C MET A 123 6.35 -2.97 1.97
N LEU A 124 6.11 -2.12 0.98
CA LEU A 124 7.17 -1.38 0.32
C LEU A 124 7.66 -0.17 1.16
N PHE A 125 6.95 0.16 2.23
CA PHE A 125 7.15 1.38 3.02
C PHE A 125 7.47 1.14 4.48
N ARG A 126 7.41 -0.10 4.98
CA ARG A 126 7.84 -0.40 6.36
C ARG A 126 9.32 -0.01 6.54
N ARG A 127 9.65 0.79 7.55
CA ARG A 127 11.03 1.15 7.90
C ARG A 127 11.33 1.01 9.40
N THR A 128 10.30 0.75 10.20
CA THR A 128 10.35 0.83 11.66
C THR A 128 9.72 -0.40 12.31
N GLU A 129 10.12 -0.69 13.55
CA GLU A 129 9.45 -1.69 14.40
C GLU A 129 8.06 -1.23 14.83
N LYS A 130 7.87 0.08 15.03
CA LYS A 130 6.62 0.66 15.51
C LYS A 130 5.56 0.65 14.42
N THR A 131 4.34 0.31 14.81
CA THR A 131 3.15 0.36 13.95
C THR A 131 2.22 1.46 14.46
N LYS A 132 2.15 2.62 13.80
CA LYS A 132 1.22 3.68 14.21
C LYS A 132 -0.23 3.30 13.94
N LEU A 133 -0.47 2.68 12.78
CA LEU A 133 -1.80 2.38 12.28
C LEU A 133 -1.88 0.95 11.74
N MET A 134 -2.78 0.16 12.30
CA MET A 134 -3.21 -1.12 11.73
C MET A 134 -4.62 -0.98 11.17
N ILE A 135 -4.81 -1.39 9.92
CA ILE A 135 -6.09 -1.38 9.23
C ILE A 135 -6.56 -2.83 9.05
N ILE A 136 -7.76 -3.13 9.56
CA ILE A 136 -8.38 -4.44 9.47
C ILE A 136 -9.63 -4.35 8.61
N GLY A 137 -9.57 -4.85 7.38
CA GLY A 137 -10.74 -5.06 6.54
C GLY A 137 -11.53 -6.30 6.95
N ILE A 138 -12.60 -6.59 6.21
CA ILE A 138 -13.45 -7.77 6.47
C ILE A 138 -12.91 -8.96 5.68
N ASP A 139 -12.86 -8.81 4.37
CA ASP A 139 -12.67 -9.87 3.39
C ASP A 139 -11.79 -9.42 2.22
N TYR A 140 -11.37 -10.40 1.43
CA TYR A 140 -10.81 -10.15 0.11
C TYR A 140 -11.94 -10.05 -0.91
N LYS A 141 -11.78 -9.18 -1.92
CA LYS A 141 -12.69 -9.14 -3.08
C LYS A 141 -12.84 -10.56 -3.64
N HIS A 142 -14.08 -10.89 -3.96
CA HIS A 142 -14.52 -12.15 -4.55
C HIS A 142 -13.55 -12.66 -5.64
N PHE A 143 -12.98 -13.84 -5.43
CA PHE A 143 -11.94 -14.40 -6.30
C PHE A 143 -12.44 -14.67 -7.73
N PRO A 144 -13.62 -15.27 -7.97
CA PRO A 144 -14.14 -15.41 -9.34
C PRO A 144 -14.38 -14.06 -10.05
N CYS A 145 -14.93 -13.06 -9.36
CA CYS A 145 -15.14 -11.72 -9.93
C CYS A 145 -13.81 -11.04 -10.24
N PHE A 146 -12.80 -11.32 -9.43
CA PHE A 146 -11.44 -10.88 -9.67
C PHE A 146 -10.90 -11.53 -10.95
N CYS A 147 -10.95 -12.86 -11.09
CA CYS A 147 -10.49 -13.61 -12.27
C CYS A 147 -11.17 -13.19 -13.58
N GLN A 148 -12.46 -12.89 -13.56
CA GLN A 148 -13.25 -12.58 -14.77
C GLN A 148 -13.02 -11.16 -15.32
N ARG A 149 -12.24 -10.33 -14.63
CA ARG A 149 -12.09 -8.92 -14.99
C ARG A 149 -10.61 -8.57 -15.15
N GLU A 150 -10.03 -8.92 -16.30
CA GLU A 150 -8.61 -8.71 -16.64
C GLU A 150 -8.08 -7.28 -16.41
N LYS A 151 -8.96 -6.27 -16.40
CA LYS A 151 -8.61 -4.86 -16.19
C LYS A 151 -8.63 -4.43 -14.72
N GLU A 152 -9.03 -5.32 -13.81
CA GLU A 152 -9.41 -5.04 -12.42
C GLU A 152 -8.38 -5.51 -11.37
N HIS A 153 -7.27 -6.10 -11.80
CA HIS A 153 -6.19 -6.54 -10.92
C HIS A 153 -5.25 -5.38 -10.54
N ASN A 154 -4.99 -5.19 -9.25
CA ASN A 154 -3.76 -4.53 -8.82
C ASN A 154 -2.86 -5.55 -8.16
N PHE A 155 -1.58 -5.30 -8.37
CA PHE A 155 -0.50 -5.88 -7.60
C PHE A 155 0.18 -4.79 -6.77
N PRO A 156 1.03 -5.16 -5.80
CA PRO A 156 1.70 -4.20 -4.92
C PRO A 156 2.45 -3.07 -5.63
N LEU A 157 2.93 -3.28 -6.86
CA LEU A 157 3.68 -2.31 -7.69
C LEU A 157 2.80 -1.43 -8.59
N ASP A 158 1.48 -1.59 -8.59
CA ASP A 158 0.59 -0.77 -9.43
C ASP A 158 0.30 0.61 -8.81
N SER A 159 0.26 1.64 -9.65
CA SER A 159 -0.33 2.93 -9.26
C SER A 159 -1.83 2.78 -9.04
N TYR A 160 -2.31 3.35 -7.93
CA TYR A 160 -3.72 3.34 -7.57
C TYR A 160 -4.52 4.44 -8.28
N GLN A 161 -3.89 5.26 -9.13
CA GLN A 161 -4.58 6.25 -9.98
C GLN A 161 -5.30 5.63 -11.17
N LYS A 162 -4.95 4.40 -11.57
CA LYS A 162 -5.56 3.73 -12.72
C LYS A 162 -7.09 3.66 -12.54
N ARG A 163 -7.84 4.13 -13.55
CA ARG A 163 -9.32 4.21 -13.53
C ARG A 163 -10.00 2.84 -13.36
N ILE A 164 -9.37 1.76 -13.82
CA ILE A 164 -9.95 0.42 -13.87
C ILE A 164 -9.62 -0.42 -12.63
N ASN A 165 -9.15 0.23 -11.57
CA ASN A 165 -8.71 -0.42 -10.35
C ASN A 165 -9.90 -0.79 -9.43
N THR A 166 -10.04 -2.07 -9.11
CA THR A 166 -11.15 -2.63 -8.29
C THR A 166 -11.07 -2.30 -6.80
N TRP A 167 -9.85 -2.11 -6.31
CA TRP A 167 -9.54 -1.65 -4.95
C TRP A 167 -9.36 -0.14 -4.88
N GLY A 168 -9.18 0.49 -6.04
CA GLY A 168 -8.81 1.89 -6.24
C GLY A 168 -9.81 2.83 -5.61
N PRO A 169 -11.12 2.68 -5.82
CA PRO A 169 -12.11 3.50 -5.13
C PRO A 169 -11.99 3.42 -3.61
N SER A 170 -11.92 2.23 -3.01
CA SER A 170 -11.84 2.08 -1.55
C SER A 170 -10.53 2.66 -1.00
N TRP A 171 -9.40 2.35 -1.63
CA TRP A 171 -8.08 2.88 -1.28
C TRP A 171 -8.04 4.40 -1.43
N ARG A 172 -8.35 4.91 -2.63
CA ARG A 172 -8.29 6.35 -2.92
C ARG A 172 -9.24 7.13 -2.03
N ASN A 173 -10.45 6.63 -1.79
CA ASN A 173 -11.41 7.33 -0.94
C ASN A 173 -10.97 7.31 0.52
N PHE A 174 -10.45 6.20 1.03
CA PHE A 174 -9.90 6.16 2.39
C PHE A 174 -8.81 7.20 2.58
N TRP A 175 -7.80 7.21 1.70
CA TRP A 175 -6.69 8.15 1.80
C TRP A 175 -7.10 9.59 1.53
N SER A 176 -8.00 9.84 0.57
CA SER A 176 -8.53 11.18 0.29
C SER A 176 -9.30 11.73 1.49
N ASN A 177 -10.11 10.90 2.14
CA ASN A 177 -10.84 11.28 3.35
C ASN A 177 -9.89 11.46 4.53
N LEU A 178 -8.90 10.56 4.68
CA LEU A 178 -7.91 10.66 5.75
C LEU A 178 -7.06 11.93 5.64
N PHE A 179 -6.73 12.38 4.43
CA PHE A 179 -5.94 13.61 4.24
C PHE A 179 -6.79 14.86 4.02
N ASP A 180 -8.10 14.70 3.87
CA ASP A 180 -9.02 15.74 3.40
C ASP A 180 -8.51 16.48 2.16
N SER A 181 -7.99 15.71 1.20
CA SER A 181 -7.44 16.20 -0.06
C SER A 181 -7.73 15.20 -1.18
N PRO A 182 -7.67 15.62 -2.47
CA PRO A 182 -7.68 14.66 -3.56
C PRO A 182 -6.56 13.62 -3.41
N TYR A 183 -6.84 12.38 -3.81
CA TYR A 183 -5.87 11.28 -3.74
C TYR A 183 -4.54 11.63 -4.42
N ASN A 184 -3.43 11.38 -3.73
CA ASN A 184 -2.07 11.57 -4.23
C ASN A 184 -1.17 10.42 -3.75
N ASP A 185 -0.53 9.70 -4.68
CA ASP A 185 0.34 8.56 -4.35
C ASP A 185 1.53 8.96 -3.47
N GLN A 186 2.20 10.08 -3.76
CA GLN A 186 3.38 10.53 -3.00
C GLN A 186 3.01 10.87 -1.54
N GLN A 187 1.85 11.47 -1.32
CA GLN A 187 1.34 11.78 0.02
C GLN A 187 1.06 10.50 0.81
N VAL A 188 0.44 9.51 0.17
CA VAL A 188 0.17 8.19 0.78
C VAL A 188 1.49 7.48 1.09
N ASP A 189 2.40 7.39 0.14
CA ASP A 189 3.69 6.71 0.29
C ASP A 189 4.52 7.32 1.43
N ARG A 190 4.56 8.65 1.52
CA ARG A 190 5.20 9.35 2.65
C ARG A 190 4.55 8.99 3.97
N PHE A 191 3.22 8.99 4.03
CA PHE A 191 2.51 8.62 5.26
C PHE A 191 2.81 7.17 5.66
N LEU A 192 2.77 6.23 4.71
CA LEU A 192 3.08 4.81 4.94
C LEU A 192 4.50 4.64 5.49
N ALA A 193 5.47 5.35 4.91
CA ALA A 193 6.88 5.30 5.31
C ALA A 193 7.11 5.86 6.72
N MET A 194 6.47 6.98 7.06
CA MET A 194 6.64 7.65 8.35
C MET A 194 5.92 6.95 9.50
N ASN A 195 4.81 6.27 9.23
CA ASN A 195 3.90 5.79 10.28
C ASN A 195 3.92 4.27 10.46
N GLY A 196 4.62 3.51 9.61
CA GLY A 196 4.68 2.05 9.73
C GLY A 196 3.28 1.43 9.73
N VAL A 197 2.57 1.55 8.61
CA VAL A 197 1.18 1.05 8.51
C VAL A 197 1.16 -0.47 8.27
N PHE A 198 0.25 -1.17 8.92
CA PHE A 198 0.02 -2.61 8.72
C PHE A 198 -1.42 -2.86 8.27
N MET A 199 -1.62 -3.66 7.22
CA MET A 199 -2.96 -3.93 6.68
C MET A 199 -3.25 -5.42 6.66
N ILE A 200 -4.47 -5.81 7.04
CA ILE A 200 -4.93 -7.21 6.98
C ILE A 200 -6.46 -7.26 6.81
N ASN A 201 -7.01 -8.43 6.46
CA ASN A 201 -8.44 -8.70 6.52
C ASN A 201 -8.78 -9.65 7.66
N SER A 202 -9.97 -9.47 8.24
CA SER A 202 -10.50 -10.30 9.33
C SER A 202 -10.71 -11.76 8.89
N MET A 203 -11.05 -11.98 7.62
CA MET A 203 -11.18 -13.30 7.01
C MET A 203 -9.99 -13.56 6.08
N LEU A 204 -9.46 -14.78 6.17
CA LEU A 204 -8.29 -15.25 5.41
C LEU A 204 -8.69 -16.24 4.31
N CYS A 205 -9.91 -16.10 3.80
CA CYS A 205 -10.52 -16.90 2.75
C CYS A 205 -11.27 -15.99 1.78
N PHE A 206 -11.40 -16.42 0.53
CA PHE A 206 -12.28 -15.81 -0.45
C PHE A 206 -13.66 -16.38 -0.25
N GLY A 207 -14.66 -15.52 -0.02
CA GLY A 207 -16.03 -15.94 -0.24
C GLY A 207 -16.21 -16.24 -1.73
N ASN A 208 -16.84 -17.36 -2.08
CA ASN A 208 -17.32 -17.67 -3.44
C ASN A 208 -18.71 -17.04 -3.71
N ASN A 209 -19.10 -16.06 -2.90
CA ASN A 209 -20.35 -15.35 -3.04
C ASN A 209 -20.16 -13.92 -3.56
N ASN A 210 -20.96 -13.54 -4.55
CA ASN A 210 -20.89 -12.24 -5.23
C ASN A 210 -21.31 -11.05 -4.33
N GLU A 211 -21.98 -11.32 -3.21
CA GLU A 211 -22.48 -10.28 -2.30
C GLU A 211 -21.69 -10.18 -0.98
N PRO A 212 -21.03 -9.02 -0.70
CA PRO A 212 -20.37 -8.73 0.58
C PRO A 212 -21.24 -8.90 1.84
N GLN A 213 -22.57 -8.89 1.67
CA GLN A 213 -23.54 -9.05 2.78
C GLN A 213 -23.90 -10.51 3.06
N GLU A 214 -23.58 -11.41 2.14
CA GLU A 214 -23.74 -12.86 2.30
C GLU A 214 -22.49 -13.52 2.92
N HIS A 215 -21.56 -12.69 3.40
CA HIS A 215 -20.36 -13.15 4.10
C HIS A 215 -20.75 -13.89 5.35
N PHE A 216 -20.31 -15.14 5.41
CA PHE A 216 -20.67 -16.04 6.47
C PHE A 216 -19.92 -15.68 7.77
N PRO A 217 -20.63 -15.23 8.84
CA PRO A 217 -19.98 -14.77 10.07
C PRO A 217 -19.17 -15.85 10.78
N GLY A 218 -19.42 -17.13 10.50
CA GLY A 218 -18.63 -18.23 11.05
C GLY A 218 -17.15 -18.17 10.65
N TYR A 219 -16.81 -17.58 9.49
CA TYR A 219 -15.42 -17.40 9.09
C TYR A 219 -14.69 -16.35 9.92
N LEU A 220 -15.39 -15.30 10.36
CA LEU A 220 -14.81 -14.33 11.31
C LEU A 220 -14.43 -15.01 12.62
N ASN A 221 -15.30 -15.90 13.13
CA ASN A 221 -15.02 -16.66 14.34
C ASN A 221 -13.83 -17.61 14.13
N CYS A 222 -13.77 -18.28 12.98
CA CYS A 222 -12.69 -19.21 12.64
C CYS A 222 -11.33 -18.49 12.52
N CYS A 223 -11.28 -17.35 11.82
CA CYS A 223 -10.06 -16.58 11.60
C CYS A 223 -9.67 -15.70 12.82
N ARG A 224 -10.55 -15.53 13.81
CA ARG A 224 -10.35 -14.64 14.97
C ARG A 224 -9.02 -14.90 15.68
N GLY A 225 -8.63 -16.16 15.84
CA GLY A 225 -7.37 -16.53 16.49
C GLY A 225 -6.13 -15.99 15.77
N HIS A 226 -6.16 -15.88 14.44
CA HIS A 226 -5.07 -15.29 13.66
C HIS A 226 -4.99 -13.79 13.84
N ILE A 227 -6.13 -13.10 13.83
CA ILE A 227 -6.20 -11.64 14.07
C ILE A 227 -5.73 -11.31 15.50
N ARG A 228 -6.12 -12.13 16.48
CA ARG A 228 -5.64 -12.04 17.88
C ARG A 228 -4.10 -12.06 17.93
N ALA A 229 -3.50 -13.05 17.28
CA ALA A 229 -2.06 -13.19 17.24
C ALA A 229 -1.37 -12.03 16.48
N LEU A 230 -1.96 -11.55 15.38
CA LEU A 230 -1.43 -10.41 14.64
C LEU A 230 -1.42 -9.13 15.46
N ILE A 231 -2.52 -8.77 16.16
CA ILE A 231 -2.54 -7.57 17.01
C ILE A 231 -1.47 -7.66 18.10
N LYS A 232 -1.27 -8.85 18.69
CA LYS A 232 -0.22 -9.10 19.69
C LYS A 232 1.19 -8.88 19.14
N ILE A 233 1.46 -9.33 17.91
CA ILE A 233 2.78 -9.23 17.27
C ILE A 233 3.05 -7.81 16.75
N VAL A 234 2.05 -7.23 16.08
CA VAL A 234 2.17 -5.93 15.39
C VAL A 234 2.18 -4.75 16.37
N GLN A 235 1.55 -4.92 17.53
CA GLN A 235 1.44 -3.92 18.61
C GLN A 235 1.09 -2.52 18.09
N PRO A 236 -0.02 -2.36 17.36
CA PRO A 236 -0.38 -1.08 16.78
C PRO A 236 -0.77 -0.06 17.85
N GLU A 237 -0.44 1.22 17.63
CA GLU A 237 -0.97 2.30 18.47
C GLU A 237 -2.46 2.54 18.19
N ILE A 238 -2.85 2.48 16.91
CA ILE A 238 -4.23 2.69 16.46
C ILE A 238 -4.68 1.51 15.60
N VAL A 239 -5.85 0.97 15.90
CA VAL A 239 -6.53 -0.03 15.07
C VAL A 239 -7.76 0.58 14.45
N VAL A 240 -7.83 0.59 13.12
CA VAL A 240 -9.02 0.94 12.34
C VAL A 240 -9.62 -0.33 11.77
N SER A 241 -10.93 -0.48 11.90
CA SER A 241 -11.66 -1.55 11.24
C SER A 241 -12.81 -1.00 10.42
N PHE A 242 -13.15 -1.68 9.33
CA PHE A 242 -14.18 -1.24 8.39
C PHE A 242 -15.42 -2.12 8.38
N GLY A 243 -16.57 -1.50 8.15
CA GLY A 243 -17.84 -2.22 7.99
C GLY A 243 -18.38 -2.80 9.29
N LYS A 244 -19.67 -3.16 9.27
CA LYS A 244 -20.36 -3.72 10.44
C LYS A 244 -19.60 -4.92 11.02
N LEU A 245 -19.37 -5.94 10.20
CA LEU A 245 -18.81 -7.21 10.64
C LEU A 245 -17.36 -7.07 11.11
N GLY A 246 -16.55 -6.28 10.41
CA GLY A 246 -15.15 -6.02 10.79
C GLY A 246 -15.07 -5.26 12.11
N CYS A 247 -15.88 -4.21 12.26
CA CYS A 247 -15.92 -3.43 13.49
C CYS A 247 -16.41 -4.26 14.68
N GLU A 248 -17.46 -5.06 14.51
CA GLU A 248 -17.99 -5.96 15.54
C GLU A 248 -16.95 -7.00 15.94
N ASN A 249 -16.27 -7.63 14.97
CA ASN A 249 -15.27 -8.67 15.24
C ASN A 249 -14.03 -8.11 15.99
N VAL A 250 -13.50 -6.97 15.56
CA VAL A 250 -12.36 -6.33 16.23
C VAL A 250 -12.76 -5.80 17.61
N ALA A 251 -13.96 -5.22 17.75
CA ALA A 251 -14.46 -4.80 19.05
C ALA A 251 -14.62 -5.98 20.01
N ALA A 252 -15.14 -7.12 19.54
CA ALA A 252 -15.29 -8.32 20.36
C ALA A 252 -13.92 -8.84 20.85
N LEU A 253 -12.92 -8.90 19.96
CA LEU A 253 -11.54 -9.27 20.29
C LEU A 253 -10.93 -8.39 21.39
N LEU A 254 -11.10 -7.07 21.28
CA LEU A 254 -10.55 -6.13 22.26
C LEU A 254 -11.35 -6.18 23.57
N ASN A 255 -12.66 -6.43 23.52
CA ASN A 255 -13.52 -6.49 24.70
C ASN A 255 -13.19 -7.68 25.62
N GLU A 256 -12.57 -8.74 25.13
CA GLU A 256 -12.11 -9.90 25.93
C GLU A 256 -11.21 -9.47 27.11
N GLN A 257 -10.47 -8.37 26.97
CA GLN A 257 -9.56 -7.84 28.00
C GLN A 257 -9.98 -6.48 28.56
N ASN A 258 -11.13 -5.96 28.11
CA ASN A 258 -11.60 -4.61 28.43
C ASN A 258 -13.09 -4.64 28.77
N THR A 259 -13.49 -5.61 29.60
CA THR A 259 -14.89 -5.91 29.88
C THR A 259 -15.67 -4.70 30.38
N ASP A 260 -15.03 -3.79 31.12
CA ASP A 260 -15.65 -2.60 31.72
C ASP A 260 -15.87 -1.45 30.72
N ASN A 261 -15.32 -1.55 29.50
CA ASN A 261 -15.50 -0.54 28.47
C ASN A 261 -16.88 -0.67 27.82
N SER A 262 -17.86 0.08 28.34
CA SER A 262 -19.25 0.06 27.88
C SER A 262 -19.42 0.45 26.39
N VAL A 263 -18.57 1.34 25.88
CA VAL A 263 -18.56 1.76 24.47
C VAL A 263 -18.12 0.59 23.59
N LEU A 264 -17.01 -0.05 23.93
CA LEU A 264 -16.49 -1.21 23.22
C LEU A 264 -17.47 -2.39 23.24
N ARG A 265 -18.02 -2.70 24.42
CA ARG A 265 -19.04 -3.74 24.62
C ARG A 265 -20.25 -3.51 23.71
N ARG A 266 -20.67 -2.25 23.55
CA ARG A 266 -21.79 -1.88 22.67
C ARG A 266 -21.47 -2.04 21.19
N VAL A 267 -20.25 -1.71 20.76
CA VAL A 267 -19.81 -1.95 19.37
C VAL A 267 -19.79 -3.46 19.07
N ALA A 268 -19.25 -4.26 20.00
CA ALA A 268 -19.10 -5.71 19.88
C ALA A 268 -20.44 -6.50 19.85
N HIS A 269 -21.51 -5.95 20.42
CA HIS A 269 -22.76 -6.68 20.63
C HIS A 269 -23.46 -7.08 19.31
N PRO A 270 -23.72 -8.37 19.00
CA PRO A 270 -24.40 -8.75 17.76
C PRO A 270 -25.88 -8.31 17.73
N GLY A 271 -26.53 -8.38 16.57
CA GLY A 271 -27.99 -8.28 16.46
C GLY A 271 -28.59 -6.86 16.35
N THR A 272 -27.94 -5.81 16.85
CA THR A 272 -28.38 -4.42 16.62
C THR A 272 -27.79 -3.85 15.32
N SER A 273 -28.51 -2.96 14.63
CA SER A 273 -27.94 -2.27 13.47
C SER A 273 -26.70 -1.47 13.88
N PHE A 274 -25.63 -1.56 13.10
CA PHE A 274 -24.36 -0.89 13.42
C PHE A 274 -24.55 0.62 13.60
N ARG A 275 -25.37 1.22 12.74
CA ARG A 275 -25.70 2.64 12.79
C ARG A 275 -26.35 3.05 14.12
N ALA A 276 -27.27 2.24 14.65
CA ALA A 276 -27.90 2.51 15.93
C ALA A 276 -26.90 2.41 17.09
N LYS A 277 -25.97 1.44 17.05
CA LYS A 277 -24.90 1.34 18.05
C LYS A 277 -24.03 2.59 18.08
N ILE A 278 -23.56 3.03 16.90
CA ILE A 278 -22.73 4.24 16.78
C ILE A 278 -23.52 5.47 17.24
N ALA A 279 -24.78 5.63 16.83
CA ALA A 279 -25.61 6.76 17.27
C ALA A 279 -25.74 6.81 18.81
N ALA A 280 -25.89 5.66 19.47
CA ALA A 280 -26.03 5.57 20.91
C ALA A 280 -24.74 5.93 21.68
N ILE A 281 -23.56 5.77 21.07
CA ILE A 281 -22.27 6.07 21.70
C ILE A 281 -21.61 7.36 21.20
N ARG A 282 -22.13 7.98 20.12
CA ARG A 282 -21.55 9.16 19.46
C ARG A 282 -21.37 10.36 20.40
N GLY A 283 -22.25 10.50 21.39
CA GLY A 283 -22.16 11.55 22.41
C GLY A 283 -21.13 11.27 23.52
N SER A 284 -20.68 10.02 23.67
CA SER A 284 -19.75 9.66 24.74
C SER A 284 -18.36 10.23 24.52
N LYS A 285 -17.72 10.73 25.59
CA LYS A 285 -16.34 11.23 25.55
C LYS A 285 -15.38 10.17 25.00
N ASN A 286 -15.50 8.94 25.48
CA ASN A 286 -14.66 7.80 25.07
C ASN A 286 -14.79 7.45 23.58
N TYR A 287 -15.96 7.65 22.97
CA TYR A 287 -16.07 7.52 21.52
C TYR A 287 -15.48 8.75 20.81
N ARG A 288 -15.79 9.97 21.27
CA ARG A 288 -15.28 11.20 20.65
C ARG A 288 -13.78 11.32 20.67
N GLU A 289 -13.07 10.65 21.58
CA GLU A 289 -11.61 10.69 21.69
C GLU A 289 -10.92 9.45 21.10
N GLY A 290 -11.69 8.46 20.63
CA GLY A 290 -11.18 7.14 20.23
C GLY A 290 -11.26 6.13 21.37
N ILE A 291 -11.67 4.89 21.06
CA ILE A 291 -11.94 3.87 22.07
C ILE A 291 -10.60 3.33 22.59
N THR A 292 -10.12 3.90 23.69
CA THR A 292 -8.87 3.47 24.33
C THR A 292 -9.08 2.16 25.08
N VAL A 293 -8.19 1.20 24.82
CA VAL A 293 -8.22 -0.15 25.38
C VAL A 293 -6.80 -0.60 25.71
N SER A 294 -6.67 -1.60 26.58
CA SER A 294 -5.42 -2.32 26.81
C SER A 294 -5.49 -3.70 26.17
N TYR A 295 -4.46 -4.11 25.45
CA TYR A 295 -4.40 -5.41 24.82
C TYR A 295 -3.05 -6.08 25.08
N ASN A 296 -3.05 -7.12 25.92
CA ASN A 296 -1.84 -7.73 26.47
C ASN A 296 -0.89 -6.68 27.08
N SER A 297 -1.43 -5.77 27.89
CA SER A 297 -0.72 -4.65 28.52
C SER A 297 -0.24 -3.54 27.56
N HIS A 298 -0.52 -3.66 26.26
CA HIS A 298 -0.22 -2.62 25.27
C HIS A 298 -1.42 -1.70 25.07
N PRO A 299 -1.30 -0.37 25.27
CA PRO A 299 -2.39 0.55 25.01
C PRO A 299 -2.67 0.64 23.50
N ILE A 300 -3.94 0.51 23.12
CA ILE A 300 -4.42 0.63 21.75
C ILE A 300 -5.59 1.59 21.71
N VAL A 301 -5.65 2.43 20.67
CA VAL A 301 -6.87 3.16 20.33
C VAL A 301 -7.60 2.46 19.20
N PHE A 302 -8.83 2.01 19.45
CA PHE A 302 -9.70 1.43 18.45
C PHE A 302 -10.63 2.47 17.83
N TRP A 303 -10.67 2.51 16.50
CA TRP A 303 -11.55 3.38 15.74
C TRP A 303 -12.42 2.60 14.74
N PRO A 304 -13.69 2.34 15.07
CA PRO A 304 -14.61 1.65 14.17
C PRO A 304 -15.18 2.58 13.09
N LEU A 305 -14.88 2.31 11.82
CA LEU A 305 -15.35 3.09 10.67
C LEU A 305 -16.36 2.29 9.83
N TYR A 306 -17.59 2.78 9.69
CA TYR A 306 -18.62 2.00 8.98
C TYR A 306 -18.33 1.80 7.49
N GLN A 307 -17.81 2.81 6.77
CA GLN A 307 -17.41 2.64 5.37
C GLN A 307 -16.20 3.50 5.00
N PRO A 308 -15.16 2.92 4.37
CA PRO A 308 -13.99 3.69 3.91
C PRO A 308 -14.33 4.63 2.73
N ALA A 309 -15.30 4.26 1.90
CA ALA A 309 -15.43 4.78 0.54
C ALA A 309 -16.49 5.88 0.31
N ARG A 310 -17.25 6.33 1.31
CA ARG A 310 -18.35 7.29 1.09
C ARG A 310 -18.11 8.64 1.77
N LYS A 311 -17.60 9.62 1.02
CA LYS A 311 -17.68 11.05 1.35
C LYS A 311 -19.11 11.57 1.10
N ARG A 312 -20.11 10.99 1.79
CA ARG A 312 -21.38 11.71 2.00
C ARG A 312 -21.22 12.45 3.32
N TYR A 313 -21.75 13.67 3.43
CA TYR A 313 -21.70 14.59 4.58
C TYR A 313 -21.86 14.00 6.01
N ARG A 314 -22.24 12.72 6.15
CA ARG A 314 -22.47 12.02 7.42
C ARG A 314 -21.23 11.38 8.07
N TYR A 315 -20.09 11.26 7.35
CA TYR A 315 -18.89 10.54 7.84
C TYR A 315 -17.63 11.41 7.97
N GLU A 316 -17.70 12.71 7.68
CA GLU A 316 -16.56 13.63 7.81
C GLU A 316 -16.07 13.74 9.27
N GLU A 317 -17.01 13.76 10.21
CA GLU A 317 -16.71 13.74 11.66
C GLU A 317 -15.86 12.51 12.04
N ASP A 318 -16.13 11.36 11.40
CA ASP A 318 -15.45 10.11 11.75
C ASP A 318 -13.99 10.13 11.26
N TYR A 319 -13.72 10.75 10.10
CA TYR A 319 -12.36 10.96 9.61
C TYR A 319 -11.63 12.08 10.35
N HIS A 320 -12.34 13.13 10.78
CA HIS A 320 -11.76 14.17 11.62
C HIS A 320 -11.18 13.60 12.93
N VAL A 321 -11.92 12.69 13.57
CA VAL A 321 -11.42 11.99 14.77
C VAL A 321 -10.17 11.18 14.45
N LEU A 322 -10.18 10.38 13.37
CA LEU A 322 -9.03 9.58 12.96
C LEU A 322 -7.79 10.46 12.65
N ARG A 323 -7.98 11.58 11.95
CA ARG A 323 -6.91 12.56 11.67
C ARG A 323 -6.27 13.08 12.95
N ARG A 324 -7.09 13.45 13.94
CA ARG A 324 -6.59 13.91 15.25
C ARG A 324 -5.86 12.80 16.01
N LEU A 325 -6.39 11.57 16.00
CA LEU A 325 -5.73 10.41 16.64
C LEU A 325 -4.34 10.15 16.05
N LEU A 326 -4.18 10.34 14.75
CA LEU A 326 -2.91 10.21 14.05
C LEU A 326 -1.96 11.42 14.24
N GLY A 327 -2.23 12.29 15.23
CA GLY A 327 -1.40 13.46 15.55
C GLY A 327 -1.78 14.71 14.78
N GLY A 328 -3.01 14.77 14.25
CA GLY A 328 -3.39 15.77 13.28
C GLY A 328 -2.66 15.48 11.98
N ALA A 329 -3.22 14.60 11.16
CA ALA A 329 -3.02 14.68 9.72
C ALA A 329 -3.60 16.03 9.24
N LYS A 330 -2.95 17.14 9.63
CA LYS A 330 -2.95 18.32 8.80
C LYS A 330 -2.51 17.79 7.45
N PRO A 331 -3.12 18.25 6.34
CA PRO A 331 -2.40 18.23 5.10
C PRO A 331 -1.01 18.72 5.47
N VAL A 332 0.02 17.94 5.18
CA VAL A 332 1.26 18.60 4.83
C VAL A 332 0.78 19.48 3.68
N GLN A 333 0.46 20.75 4.00
CA GLN A 333 0.63 21.79 3.02
C GLN A 333 1.99 21.43 2.47
N LEU A 334 2.04 21.16 1.18
CA LEU A 334 3.28 21.21 0.46
C LEU A 334 3.80 22.64 0.67
N LYS A 335 4.35 22.94 1.86
CA LYS A 335 5.69 23.45 1.90
C LYS A 335 6.44 22.40 1.11
N GLN A 336 6.55 22.69 -0.18
CA GLN A 336 7.72 22.31 -0.92
C GLN A 336 8.84 22.39 0.10
N GLU A 337 9.40 21.24 0.46
CA GLU A 337 10.80 21.23 0.79
C GLU A 337 11.43 21.76 -0.49
N GLU A 338 11.59 23.08 -0.55
CA GLU A 338 12.55 23.75 -1.37
C GLU A 338 13.90 23.16 -0.97
N LYS A 339 14.23 21.97 -1.49
CA LYS A 339 15.44 21.96 -2.30
C LYS A 339 15.17 23.00 -3.35
N ALA A 340 15.86 24.13 -3.26
CA ALA A 340 15.74 25.25 -4.17
C ALA A 340 15.59 24.75 -5.61
N ALA A 341 14.35 24.55 -6.05
CA ALA A 341 13.98 24.58 -7.44
C ALA A 341 13.89 26.06 -7.70
N GLU A 342 15.08 26.65 -7.85
CA GLU A 342 15.30 27.96 -8.42
C GLU A 342 14.20 28.18 -9.44
N GLN A 343 13.29 29.14 -9.19
CA GLN A 343 12.35 29.56 -10.22
C GLN A 343 13.22 29.95 -11.39
N VAL A 344 13.29 29.06 -12.39
CA VAL A 344 14.14 29.25 -13.54
C VAL A 344 13.49 30.39 -14.29
N THR A 345 14.01 31.60 -14.09
CA THR A 345 13.62 32.74 -14.90
C THR A 345 13.89 32.40 -16.36
N PRO A 346 13.17 33.02 -17.31
CA PRO A 346 13.48 32.84 -18.73
C PRO A 346 14.97 33.02 -19.06
N GLU A 347 15.69 33.88 -18.32
CA GLU A 347 17.15 34.01 -18.44
C GLU A 347 17.90 32.75 -17.95
N ASN A 348 17.56 32.20 -16.78
CA ASN A 348 18.19 30.99 -16.25
C ASN A 348 17.92 29.76 -17.13
N GLN A 349 16.76 29.68 -17.78
CA GLN A 349 16.45 28.59 -18.71
C GLN A 349 17.27 28.71 -19.99
N THR A 350 17.47 29.94 -20.45
CA THR A 350 18.31 30.25 -21.61
C THR A 350 19.77 29.87 -21.31
N MET A 351 20.31 30.26 -20.15
CA MET A 351 21.67 29.90 -19.72
C MET A 351 21.89 28.39 -19.63
N LYS A 352 20.98 27.65 -18.96
CA LYS A 352 21.08 26.18 -18.88
C LYS A 352 20.98 25.49 -20.24
N THR A 353 20.22 26.07 -21.17
CA THR A 353 20.15 25.58 -22.56
C THR A 353 21.47 25.80 -23.30
N ILE A 354 22.14 26.92 -23.07
CA ILE A 354 23.46 27.22 -23.65
C ILE A 354 24.54 26.30 -23.08
N GLU A 355 24.57 26.10 -21.76
CA GLU A 355 25.50 25.16 -21.11
C GLU A 355 25.34 23.75 -21.67
N ALA A 356 24.09 23.29 -21.83
CA ALA A 356 23.81 21.99 -22.42
C ALA A 356 24.30 21.88 -23.88
N ILE A 357 24.13 22.94 -24.69
CA ILE A 357 24.66 22.99 -26.06
C ILE A 357 26.19 22.90 -26.06
N GLY A 358 26.88 23.59 -25.14
CA GLY A 358 28.33 23.52 -24.98
C GLY A 358 28.81 22.09 -24.70
N VAL A 359 28.22 21.44 -23.69
CA VAL A 359 28.54 20.04 -23.34
C VAL A 359 28.31 19.09 -24.51
N LEU A 360 27.22 19.26 -25.26
CA LEU A 360 26.93 18.43 -26.42
C LEU A 360 27.95 18.62 -27.56
N LYS A 361 28.41 19.85 -27.81
CA LYS A 361 29.44 20.16 -28.81
C LYS A 361 30.80 19.59 -28.39
N ASP A 362 31.16 19.68 -27.12
CA ASP A 362 32.40 19.09 -26.59
C ASP A 362 32.38 17.56 -26.70
N LEU A 363 31.24 16.94 -26.38
CA LEU A 363 31.05 15.50 -26.58
C LEU A 363 31.16 15.12 -28.06
N GLN A 364 30.59 15.91 -28.97
CA GLN A 364 30.68 15.67 -30.41
C GLN A 364 32.12 15.76 -30.95
N ALA A 365 32.95 16.64 -30.37
CA ALA A 365 34.37 16.78 -30.70
C ALA A 365 35.23 15.60 -30.21
N SER A 366 34.72 14.76 -29.31
CA SER A 366 35.44 13.60 -28.77
C SER A 366 35.89 12.62 -29.86
N SER A 367 37.14 12.16 -29.77
CA SER A 367 37.71 11.13 -30.64
C SER A 367 37.14 9.74 -30.38
N ASN A 368 36.42 9.54 -29.26
CA ASN A 368 35.95 8.24 -28.80
C ASN A 368 34.53 7.89 -29.29
N LEU A 369 33.93 8.74 -30.13
CA LEU A 369 32.59 8.53 -30.67
C LEU A 369 32.63 8.07 -32.12
N SER A 370 31.75 7.12 -32.47
CA SER A 370 31.53 6.71 -33.85
C SER A 370 30.87 7.81 -34.67
N THR A 371 30.93 7.69 -36.00
CA THR A 371 30.29 8.62 -36.94
C THR A 371 28.78 8.73 -36.69
N GLU A 372 28.12 7.61 -36.39
CA GLU A 372 26.68 7.54 -36.09
C GLU A 372 26.34 8.25 -34.76
N GLN A 373 27.17 8.08 -33.74
CA GLN A 373 27.00 8.75 -32.45
C GLN A 373 27.19 10.27 -32.58
N LYS A 374 28.18 10.70 -33.37
CA LYS A 374 28.40 12.13 -33.67
C LYS A 374 27.22 12.73 -34.42
N LYS A 375 26.62 11.99 -35.35
CA LYS A 375 25.42 12.43 -36.08
C LYS A 375 24.20 12.55 -35.16
N LEU A 376 24.00 11.61 -34.24
CA LEU A 376 22.93 11.68 -33.25
C LEU A 376 23.10 12.89 -32.32
N LEU A 377 24.32 13.15 -31.85
CA LEU A 377 24.62 14.33 -31.03
C LEU A 377 24.38 15.64 -31.79
N GLU A 378 24.67 15.67 -33.10
CA GLU A 378 24.37 16.82 -33.95
C GLU A 378 22.87 17.13 -34.02
N GLU A 379 22.03 16.09 -34.20
CA GLU A 379 20.57 16.23 -34.25
C GLU A 379 19.99 16.70 -32.91
N VAL A 380 20.50 16.17 -31.79
CA VAL A 380 20.13 16.62 -30.44
C VAL A 380 20.56 18.06 -30.22
N THR A 381 21.79 18.43 -30.59
CA THR A 381 22.30 19.81 -30.46
C THR A 381 21.44 20.81 -31.22
N LYS A 382 21.06 20.50 -32.47
CA LYS A 382 20.15 21.33 -33.28
C LYS A 382 18.76 21.49 -32.64
N THR A 383 18.28 20.43 -31.98
CA THR A 383 17.01 20.49 -31.24
C THR A 383 17.10 21.49 -30.08
N PHE A 384 18.22 21.47 -29.34
CA PHE A 384 18.46 22.41 -28.24
C PHE A 384 18.66 23.85 -28.71
N GLU A 385 19.38 24.07 -29.81
CA GLU A 385 19.53 25.39 -30.44
C GLU A 385 18.17 25.96 -30.88
N GLY A 386 17.22 25.10 -31.28
CA GLY A 386 15.85 25.48 -31.62
C GLY A 386 15.02 26.02 -30.44
N PHE A 387 15.42 25.77 -29.20
CA PHE A 387 14.77 26.32 -28.00
C PHE A 387 15.29 27.71 -27.61
N LEU A 388 16.36 28.21 -28.23
CA LEU A 388 16.88 29.54 -27.95
C LEU A 388 16.00 30.65 -28.58
N PRO A 389 15.78 31.79 -27.90
CA PRO A 389 14.98 32.88 -28.44
C PRO A 389 15.56 33.45 -29.75
N LYS A 390 14.74 33.57 -30.81
CA LYS A 390 15.16 33.98 -32.17
C LYS A 390 15.64 35.44 -32.33
N LYS A 391 15.84 36.20 -31.24
CA LYS A 391 16.36 37.57 -31.33
C LYS A 391 17.87 37.52 -31.57
N ARG A 392 18.28 37.58 -32.85
CA ARG A 392 19.68 37.48 -33.33
C ARG A 392 20.71 38.27 -32.52
N HIS A 393 20.35 39.43 -31.98
CA HIS A 393 21.30 40.28 -31.24
C HIS A 393 21.65 39.74 -29.84
N LEU A 394 20.75 38.96 -29.22
CA LEU A 394 20.95 38.38 -27.88
C LEU A 394 21.65 37.01 -27.95
N GLN A 395 21.39 36.23 -29.01
CA GLN A 395 22.06 34.95 -29.23
C GLN A 395 23.57 35.12 -29.46
N GLN A 396 23.99 36.11 -30.25
CA GLN A 396 25.41 36.33 -30.55
C GLN A 396 26.19 36.81 -29.31
N GLN A 397 25.65 37.78 -28.56
CA GLN A 397 26.28 38.28 -27.33
C GLN A 397 26.45 37.20 -26.25
N ILE A 398 25.53 36.23 -26.17
CA ILE A 398 25.60 35.18 -25.17
C ILE A 398 26.52 34.03 -25.62
N LEU A 399 26.49 33.63 -26.90
CA LEU A 399 27.43 32.62 -27.43
C LEU A 399 28.89 33.07 -27.31
N ASP A 400 29.19 34.34 -27.61
CA ASP A 400 30.54 34.89 -27.53
C ASP A 400 31.08 35.00 -26.08
N SER A 401 30.20 34.89 -25.07
CA SER A 401 30.54 34.99 -23.64
C SER A 401 30.82 33.65 -22.95
N VAL A 402 30.40 32.53 -23.55
CA VAL A 402 30.47 31.18 -22.94
C VAL A 402 31.48 30.28 -23.66
N LEU A 403 31.84 30.59 -24.90
CA LEU A 403 32.87 29.86 -25.65
C LEU A 403 34.07 30.81 -25.90
N PRO A 404 35.06 30.87 -25.01
CA PRO A 404 36.34 31.47 -25.37
C PRO A 404 37.02 30.58 -26.44
N ASN A 405 37.63 31.23 -27.43
CA ASN A 405 38.42 30.59 -28.50
C ASN A 405 39.35 29.48 -28.00
#